data_AF-A0A959SGK9-F1
#
_entry.id   AF-A0A959SGK9-F1
#
_cell.length_a   1.000
_cell.length_b   1.000
_cell.length_c   1.000
_cell.angle_alpha   90.00
_cell.angle_beta   90.00
_cell.angle_gamma   90.00
#
_symmetry.space_group_name_H-M   'P 1'
#
loop_
_entity.id
_entity.type
_entity.pdbx_description
1 polymer ?
#
loop_
_entity_poly.entity_id
_entity_poly.type
_entity_poly.pdbx_seq_one_letter_code
_entity_poly.pdbx_strand_id
1 'polypeptide(L)' 'MDDFDFTPETGGLVLVDKPLTWTSFDVVGKLRGAMRIAAGKKIKVGHAGTLDPLASGLLILAYGPFTKKLPF' A
#
# COMPACT_ATOMS: atom_id res chain seq x y z
N MET A 1 -17.07 12.47 5.32
CA MET A 1 -15.88 11.69 5.69
C MET A 1 -16.10 10.36 5.02
N ASP A 2 -15.62 10.23 3.79
CA ASP A 2 -15.85 9.02 3.01
C ASP A 2 -15.29 7.83 3.80
N ASP A 3 -16.17 6.90 4.15
CA ASP A 3 -15.80 5.65 4.81
C ASP A 3 -14.85 4.91 3.88
N PHE A 4 -13.55 5.00 4.18
CA PHE A 4 -12.54 4.16 3.55
C PHE A 4 -12.69 2.75 4.11
N ASP A 5 -13.73 2.07 3.64
CA ASP A 5 -14.03 0.72 4.06
C ASP A 5 -12.93 -0.22 3.53
N PHE A 6 -12.22 -0.84 4.46
CA PHE A 6 -11.21 -1.81 4.11
C PHE A 6 -11.90 -3.05 3.52
N THR A 7 -11.76 -3.23 2.21
CA THR A 7 -12.44 -4.27 1.43
C THR A 7 -11.42 -5.17 0.74
N PRO A 8 -10.90 -6.21 1.41
CA PRO A 8 -9.92 -7.14 0.85
C PRO A 8 -10.33 -7.77 -0.50
N GLU A 9 -11.62 -7.92 -0.73
CA GLU A 9 -12.25 -8.60 -1.87
C GLU A 9 -12.17 -7.76 -3.15
N THR A 10 -12.35 -6.44 -3.04
CA THR A 10 -12.26 -5.51 -4.19
C THR A 10 -10.89 -4.86 -4.27
N GLY A 11 -10.24 -4.64 -3.13
CA GLY A 11 -9.00 -3.88 -3.04
C GLY A 11 -9.21 -2.38 -3.24
N GLY A 12 -8.16 -1.60 -3.03
CA GLY A 12 -8.20 -0.16 -3.20
C GLY A 12 -6.82 0.47 -3.20
N LEU A 13 -6.81 1.81 -3.18
CA LEU A 13 -5.59 2.61 -3.04
C LEU A 13 -5.33 2.97 -1.58
N VAL A 14 -4.06 3.09 -1.23
CA VAL A 14 -3.60 3.65 0.04
C VAL A 14 -2.56 4.72 -0.29
N LEU A 15 -2.85 5.96 0.11
CA LEU A 15 -1.96 7.09 -0.05
C LEU A 15 -1.11 7.19 1.21
N VAL A 16 0.21 7.01 1.07
CA VAL A 16 1.14 7.07 2.21
C VAL A 16 2.12 8.21 1.98
N ASP A 17 2.28 9.07 2.97
CA ASP A 17 3.46 9.93 3.03
C ASP A 17 4.64 9.09 3.52
N LYS A 18 5.53 8.71 2.60
CA LYS A 18 6.67 7.84 2.89
C LYS A 18 7.68 8.62 3.74
N PRO A 19 8.05 8.13 4.94
CA PRO A 19 9.07 8.78 5.73
C PRO A 19 10.45 8.68 5.06
N LEU A 20 11.33 9.60 5.44
CA LEU A 20 12.75 9.53 5.08
C LEU A 20 13.35 8.21 5.62
N THR A 21 14.40 7.74 4.96
CA THR A 21 15.17 6.51 5.22
C THR A 21 14.43 5.18 5.00
N TRP A 22 13.11 5.17 4.84
CA TRP A 22 12.36 3.96 4.49
C TRP A 22 12.44 3.70 2.99
N THR A 23 12.66 2.45 2.60
CA THR A 23 12.47 2.03 1.21
C THR A 23 10.97 2.00 0.88
N SER A 24 10.62 2.09 -0.41
CA SER A 24 9.23 1.88 -0.84
C SER A 24 8.71 0.48 -0.49
N PHE A 25 9.60 -0.52 -0.43
CA PHE A 25 9.27 -1.88 -0.01
C PHE A 25 9.01 -2.00 1.51
N ASP A 26 9.63 -1.19 2.34
CA ASP A 26 9.36 -1.17 3.79
C ASP A 26 7.93 -0.74 4.06
N VAL A 27 7.44 0.28 3.35
CA VAL A 27 6.04 0.72 3.44
C VAL A 27 5.09 -0.39 3.00
N VAL A 28 5.38 -1.04 1.87
CA VAL A 28 4.61 -2.19 1.39
C VAL A 28 4.59 -3.31 2.44
N GLY A 29 5.73 -3.62 3.05
CA GLY A 29 5.86 -4.63 4.10
C GLY A 29 5.02 -4.31 5.32
N LYS A 30 5.09 -3.06 5.80
CA LYS A 30 4.30 -2.57 6.94
C LYS A 30 2.79 -2.70 6.67
N LEU A 31 2.34 -2.26 5.48
CA LEU A 31 0.93 -2.32 5.11
C LEU A 31 0.46 -3.78 4.96
N ARG A 32 1.27 -4.65 4.36
CA ARG A 32 0.97 -6.08 4.22
C ARG A 32 0.80 -6.77 5.57
N GLY A 33 1.63 -6.40 6.57
CA GLY A 33 1.53 -6.88 7.94
C GLY A 33 0.22 -6.45 8.61
N ALA A 34 -0.11 -5.16 8.55
CA ALA A 34 -1.35 -4.62 9.11
C ALA A 34 -2.60 -5.27 8.48
N MET A 35 -2.64 -5.35 7.15
CA MET A 35 -3.76 -5.97 6.42
C MET A 35 -3.92 -7.46 6.72
N ARG A 36 -2.81 -8.19 6.95
CA ARG A 36 -2.88 -9.60 7.35
C ARG A 36 -3.52 -9.77 8.72
N ILE A 37 -3.22 -8.89 9.67
CA ILE A 37 -3.84 -8.90 11.00
C ILE A 37 -5.33 -8.60 10.88
N ALA A 38 -5.70 -7.57 10.11
CA ALA A 38 -7.10 -7.15 9.95
C ALA A 38 -7.97 -8.17 9.20
N ALA A 39 -7.45 -8.80 8.14
CA ALA A 39 -8.24 -9.70 7.29
C ALA A 39 -8.07 -11.19 7.61
N GLY A 40 -7.15 -11.56 8.51
CA GLY A 40 -6.81 -12.96 8.81
C GLY A 40 -6.15 -13.73 7.65
N LYS A 41 -5.88 -13.08 6.51
CA LYS A 41 -5.30 -13.70 5.30
C LYS A 41 -4.25 -12.80 4.67
N LYS A 42 -3.34 -13.38 3.88
CA LYS A 42 -2.37 -12.60 3.10
C LYS A 42 -3.11 -11.80 2.02
N ILE A 43 -2.85 -10.50 1.96
CA ILE A 43 -3.37 -9.60 0.93
C ILE A 43 -2.22 -9.11 0.05
N LYS A 44 -2.42 -9.15 -1.27
CA LYS A 44 -1.45 -8.60 -2.23
C LYS A 44 -1.41 -7.09 -2.08
N VAL A 45 -0.21 -6.52 -2.05
CA VAL A 45 0.06 -5.08 -1.97
C VAL A 45 1.20 -4.77 -2.93
N GLY A 46 1.09 -3.66 -3.67
CA GLY A 46 2.12 -3.12 -4.56
C GLY A 46 2.09 -1.58 -4.57
N HIS A 47 3.13 -0.94 -5.11
CA HIS A 47 3.24 0.52 -5.21
C HIS A 47 3.20 0.99 -6.67
N ALA A 48 2.70 2.20 -6.90
CA ALA A 48 2.60 2.80 -8.23
C ALA A 48 3.91 3.41 -8.74
N GLY A 49 4.99 3.34 -7.96
CA GLY A 49 6.29 3.89 -8.31
C GLY A 49 7.22 3.80 -7.10
N THR A 50 8.52 3.71 -7.37
CA THR A 50 9.52 3.66 -6.30
C THR A 50 9.97 5.07 -5.95
N LEU A 51 9.94 5.39 -4.66
CA LEU A 51 10.69 6.49 -4.07
C LEU A 51 11.98 5.96 -3.46
N ASP A 52 13.09 6.68 -3.68
CA ASP A 52 14.38 6.38 -3.07
C ASP A 52 14.29 6.41 -1.54
N PRO A 53 15.16 5.67 -0.83
CA PRO A 53 15.20 5.69 0.63
C PRO A 53 15.39 7.10 1.19
N LEU A 54 16.14 7.96 0.48
CA LEU A 54 16.41 9.35 0.87
C LEU A 54 15.38 10.35 0.35
N ALA A 55 14.31 9.91 -0.31
CA ALA A 55 13.17 10.76 -0.66
C ALA A 55 12.06 10.61 0.38
N SER A 56 11.27 11.66 0.63
CA SER A 56 10.00 11.58 1.36
C SER A 56 8.86 12.04 0.46
N GLY A 57 7.61 11.82 0.88
CA GLY A 57 6.44 12.30 0.17
C GLY A 57 5.50 11.18 -0.30
N LEU A 58 4.58 11.54 -1.18
CA LEU A 58 3.46 10.69 -1.57
C LEU A 58 3.92 9.41 -2.30
N LEU A 59 3.72 8.26 -1.65
CA LEU A 59 3.80 6.93 -2.21
C LEU A 59 2.38 6.36 -2.36
N ILE A 60 1.97 6.11 -3.60
CA ILE A 60 0.67 5.50 -3.91
C ILE A 60 0.83 3.98 -3.86
N LEU A 61 0.04 3.33 -3.01
CA LEU A 61 -0.04 1.89 -2.90
C LEU A 61 -1.39 1.39 -3.39
N ALA A 62 -1.43 0.16 -3.87
CA ALA A 62 -2.66 -0.58 -4.12
C ALA A 62 -2.65 -1.90 -3.36
N TYR A 63 -3.83 -2.37 -2.95
CA TYR A 63 -4.00 -3.68 -2.34
C TYR A 63 -5.11 -4.49 -3.02
N GLY A 64 -5.12 -5.81 -2.77
CA GLY A 64 -6.13 -6.72 -3.33
C GLY A 64 -6.12 -6.74 -4.87
N PRO A 65 -7.26 -7.04 -5.52
CA PRO A 65 -7.39 -7.04 -6.98
C PRO A 65 -7.05 -5.69 -7.63
N PHE A 66 -7.23 -4.58 -6.93
CA PHE A 66 -6.89 -3.24 -7.42
C PHE A 66 -5.40 -3.07 -7.77
N THR A 67 -4.51 -3.89 -7.22
CA THR A 67 -3.08 -3.91 -7.60
C THR A 67 -2.83 -4.08 -9.10
N LYS A 68 -3.77 -4.69 -9.85
CA LYS A 68 -3.67 -4.87 -11.30
C LYS A 68 -3.97 -3.60 -12.11
N LYS A 69 -4.47 -2.55 -11.47
CA LYS A 69 -4.78 -1.25 -12.09
C LYS A 69 -3.62 -0.26 -12.00
N LEU A 70 -2.54 -0.61 -11.29
CA LEU A 70 -1.33 0.21 -11.28
C LEU A 70 -0.69 0.21 -12.67
N PRO A 71 -0.12 1.34 -13.12
CA PRO A 71 0.37 1.50 -14.50
C PRO A 71 1.61 0.66 -14.88
N PHE A 72 2.11 -0.23 -14.02
CA PHE A 72 3.36 -0.98 -14.22
C PHE A 72 3.27 -2.39 -13.64
#